data_AF-A0A813LM99-F1
#
_entry.id   AF-A0A813LM99-F1
#
_cell.length_a   1.000
_cell.length_b   1.000
_cell.length_c   1.000
_cell.angle_alpha   90.00
_cell.angle_beta   90.00
_cell.angle_gamma   90.00
#
_symmetry.space_group_name_H-M   'P 1'
#
loop_
_entity.id
_entity.type
_entity.pdbx_description
1 polymer ?
#
loop_
_entity_poly.entity_id
_entity_poly.type
_entity_poly.pdbx_seq_one_letter_code
_entity_poly.pdbx_strand_id
1 'polypeptide(L)'
;MTRDASDLASMAFMKMPTLFSSFMRLTMLLLYQVAMPIALGKSLTITQALVRFGPAFAFPMVLISFLRYRTKTTEKALEAQHSAQNAMVQHVKMAIANFEIVRDYRKRGATIEQFEEKIRAFNGRFAHTAAINVNNNKFAAWCTLGLTSIWIQILGCS
;
A
#
# COMPACT_ATOMS: atom_id res chain seq x y z
N MET A 1 10.31 -14.04 13.80
CA MET A 1 10.58 -12.66 13.35
C MET A 1 11.78 -12.55 12.41
N THR A 2 12.83 -13.37 12.53
CA THR A 2 13.97 -13.36 11.59
C THR A 2 13.61 -13.84 10.17
N ARG A 3 12.67 -14.77 10.02
CA ARG A 3 12.19 -15.26 8.71
C ARG A 3 11.51 -14.16 7.88
N ASP A 4 10.68 -13.33 8.51
CA ASP A 4 9.96 -12.27 7.79
C ASP A 4 10.87 -11.08 7.45
N ALA A 5 11.95 -10.89 8.22
CA ALA A 5 12.95 -9.86 7.97
C ALA A 5 13.79 -10.14 6.70
N SER A 6 14.16 -11.39 6.44
CA SER A 6 14.89 -11.75 5.21
C SER A 6 14.03 -11.61 3.96
N ASP A 7 12.76 -12.01 4.04
CA ASP A 7 11.81 -11.85 2.93
C ASP A 7 11.51 -10.38 2.65
N LEU A 8 11.36 -9.56 3.70
CA LEU A 8 11.16 -8.12 3.57
C LEU A 8 12.38 -7.43 2.93
N ALA A 9 13.59 -7.79 3.36
CA ALA A 9 14.82 -7.25 2.78
C ALA A 9 14.96 -7.64 1.30
N SER A 10 14.72 -8.91 0.96
CA SER A 10 14.76 -9.39 -0.42
C SER A 10 13.74 -8.67 -1.31
N MET A 11 12.50 -8.51 -0.84
CA MET A 11 11.47 -7.74 -1.55
C MET A 11 11.85 -6.25 -1.71
N ALA A 12 12.49 -5.65 -0.71
CA ALA A 12 12.96 -4.27 -0.80
C ALA A 12 14.05 -4.12 -1.87
N PHE A 13 15.02 -5.04 -1.89
CA PHE A 13 16.06 -5.06 -2.92
C PHE A 13 15.50 -5.25 -4.32
N MET A 14 14.52 -6.14 -4.51
CA MET A 14 13.89 -6.35 -5.82
C MET A 14 13.16 -5.10 -6.34
N LYS A 15 12.69 -4.22 -5.45
CA LYS A 15 12.00 -2.97 -5.84
C LYS A 15 12.91 -1.78 -6.06
N MET A 16 14.16 -1.83 -5.60
CA MET A 16 15.14 -0.74 -5.76
C MET A 16 15.42 -0.37 -7.23
N PRO A 17 15.63 -1.33 -8.16
CA PRO A 17 15.83 -1.00 -9.58
C PRO A 17 14.62 -0.28 -10.20
N THR A 18 13.40 -0.65 -9.81
CA THR A 18 12.17 -0.01 -10.30
C THR A 18 12.03 1.42 -9.80
N LEU A 19 12.41 1.67 -8.53
CA LEU A 19 12.48 3.01 -7.97
C LEU A 19 13.53 3.87 -8.69
N PHE A 20 14.72 3.31 -8.93
CA PHE A 20 15.78 3.99 -9.66
C PHE A 20 15.36 4.34 -11.09
N SER A 21 14.70 3.42 -11.79
CA SER A 21 14.16 3.68 -13.14
C SER A 21 13.12 4.80 -13.14
N SER A 22 12.22 4.80 -12.15
CA SER A 22 11.19 5.85 -12.02
C SER A 22 11.81 7.21 -11.71
N PHE A 23 12.83 7.24 -10.86
CA PHE A 23 13.60 8.44 -10.55
C PHE A 23 14.32 8.98 -11.81
N MET A 24 15.03 8.13 -12.55
CA MET A 24 15.70 8.53 -13.79
C MET A 24 14.73 9.08 -14.84
N ARG A 25 13.55 8.47 -14.99
CA ARG A 25 12.50 8.99 -15.89
C ARG A 25 12.02 10.38 -15.48
N LEU A 26 11.85 10.62 -14.18
CA LEU A 26 11.43 11.91 -13.65
C LEU A 26 12.53 12.97 -13.86
N THR A 27 13.79 12.62 -13.64
CA THR A 27 14.95 13.48 -13.93
C THR A 27 15.06 13.83 -15.41
N MET A 28 14.87 12.85 -16.31
CA MET A 28 14.87 13.10 -17.76
C MET A 28 13.72 14.02 -18.19
N LEU A 29 12.54 13.86 -17.59
CA LEU A 29 11.41 14.75 -17.82
C LEU A 29 11.72 16.20 -17.42
N LEU A 30 12.34 16.41 -16.26
CA LEU A 30 12.73 17.74 -15.79
C LEU A 30 13.78 18.37 -16.70
N LEU A 31 14.81 17.60 -17.11
CA LEU A 31 15.82 18.07 -18.06
C LEU A 31 15.19 18.47 -19.39
N TYR A 32 14.26 17.68 -19.91
CA TYR A 32 13.52 18.00 -21.14
C TYR A 32 12.69 19.29 -21.00
N GLN A 33 11.97 19.46 -19.89
CA GLN A 33 11.17 20.64 -19.61
C GLN A 33 12.00 21.94 -19.56
N VAL A 34 13.28 21.85 -19.18
CA VAL A 34 14.23 22.98 -19.15
C VAL A 34 14.93 23.18 -20.51
N ALA A 35 15.34 22.11 -21.18
CA ALA A 35 16.07 22.19 -22.46
C ALA A 35 15.20 22.72 -23.61
N MET A 36 13.91 22.38 -23.63
CA MET A 36 12.98 22.73 -24.71
C MET A 36 12.75 24.26 -24.88
N PRO A 37 12.48 25.06 -23.82
CA PRO A 37 12.38 26.51 -23.95
C PRO A 37 13.70 27.20 -24.33
N ILE A 38 14.84 26.65 -23.89
CA ILE A 38 16.18 27.16 -24.25
C ILE A 38 16.42 26.96 -25.75
N ALA A 39 16.11 25.78 -26.29
CA ALA A 39 16.27 25.48 -27.72
C ALA A 39 15.36 26.32 -28.63
N LEU A 40 14.18 26.75 -28.13
CA LEU A 40 13.22 27.57 -28.87
C LEU A 40 13.40 29.08 -28.65
N GLY A 41 14.34 29.51 -27.80
CA GLY A 41 14.62 30.92 -27.53
C GLY A 41 13.45 31.72 -26.92
N LYS A 42 12.44 31.03 -26.36
CA LYS A 42 11.25 31.68 -25.77
C LYS A 42 11.48 31.98 -24.29
N SER A 43 11.18 33.20 -23.85
CA SER A 43 11.20 33.55 -22.44
C SER A 43 10.05 32.87 -21.70
N LEU A 44 10.34 32.28 -20.55
CA LEU A 44 9.34 31.64 -19.70
C LEU A 44 8.58 32.72 -18.92
N THR A 45 7.31 32.91 -19.23
CA THR A 45 6.39 33.62 -18.33
C THR A 45 6.13 32.76 -17.09
N ILE A 46 6.02 33.39 -15.92
CA ILE A 46 5.83 32.72 -14.61
C ILE A 46 4.65 31.72 -14.65
N THR A 47 3.57 32.07 -15.36
CA THR A 47 2.39 31.22 -15.54
C THR A 47 2.71 29.93 -16.30
N GLN A 48 3.54 29.98 -17.34
CA GLN A 48 3.93 28.82 -18.13
C GLN A 48 4.89 27.90 -17.38
N ALA A 49 5.75 28.48 -16.53
CA ALA A 49 6.62 27.72 -15.64
C ALA A 49 5.81 26.96 -14.58
N LEU A 50 4.83 27.62 -13.94
CA LEU A 50 3.98 26.99 -12.94
C LEU A 50 3.17 25.82 -13.49
N VAL A 51 2.62 25.99 -14.70
CA VAL A 51 1.93 24.91 -15.40
C VAL A 51 2.94 23.77 -15.66
N ARG A 52 4.03 24.00 -16.39
CA ARG A 52 5.00 22.94 -16.79
C ARG A 52 5.59 22.14 -15.63
N PHE A 53 6.00 22.81 -14.56
CA PHE A 53 6.66 22.16 -13.42
C PHE A 53 5.68 21.74 -12.32
N GLY A 54 4.48 22.32 -12.26
CA GLY A 54 3.49 22.09 -11.20
C GLY A 54 3.19 20.62 -10.91
N PRO A 55 2.86 19.78 -11.91
CA PRO A 55 2.57 18.36 -11.68
C PRO A 55 3.76 17.56 -11.16
N ALA A 56 4.98 17.89 -11.60
CA ALA A 56 6.20 17.20 -11.21
C ALA A 56 6.49 17.35 -9.71
N PHE A 57 6.05 18.46 -9.09
CA PHE A 57 6.16 18.71 -7.66
C PHE A 57 4.88 18.38 -6.88
N ALA A 58 3.70 18.63 -7.45
CA ALA A 58 2.42 18.33 -6.81
C ALA A 58 2.23 16.81 -6.61
N PHE A 59 2.60 15.99 -7.60
CA PHE A 59 2.46 14.54 -7.53
C PHE A 59 3.23 13.91 -6.35
N PRO A 60 4.56 14.12 -6.19
CA PRO A 60 5.30 13.54 -5.08
C PRO A 60 4.82 14.08 -3.72
N MET A 61 4.41 15.34 -3.62
CA MET A 61 3.89 15.91 -2.37
C MET A 61 2.60 15.24 -1.90
N VAL A 62 1.67 15.01 -2.83
CA VAL A 62 0.41 14.28 -2.54
C VAL A 62 0.71 12.83 -2.18
N LEU A 63 1.60 12.18 -2.92
CA LEU A 63 1.98 10.78 -2.68
C LEU A 63 2.67 10.59 -1.31
N ILE A 64 3.59 11.48 -0.94
CA ILE A 64 4.29 11.45 0.36
C ILE A 64 3.31 11.65 1.52
N SER A 65 2.40 12.62 1.38
CA SER A 65 1.37 12.90 2.38
C SER A 65 0.46 11.69 2.58
N PHE A 66 0.02 11.07 1.48
CA PHE A 66 -0.77 9.85 1.52
C PHE A 66 0.00 8.67 2.13
N LEU A 67 1.26 8.45 1.73
CA LEU A 67 2.11 7.39 2.26
C LEU A 67 2.25 7.48 3.79
N ARG A 68 2.45 8.69 4.33
CA ARG A 68 2.54 8.92 5.77
C ARG A 68 1.27 8.55 6.51
N TYR A 69 0.11 8.92 5.97
CA TYR A 69 -1.18 8.57 6.57
C TYR A 69 -1.45 7.06 6.50
N ARG A 70 -1.15 6.46 5.35
CA ARG A 70 -1.38 5.05 5.04
C ARG A 70 -0.59 4.09 5.92
N THR A 71 0.66 4.40 6.24
CA THR A 71 1.53 3.52 7.02
C THR A 71 0.91 3.17 8.37
N LYS A 72 0.39 4.17 9.09
CA LYS A 72 -0.23 3.97 10.42
C LYS A 72 -1.48 3.08 10.35
N THR A 73 -2.35 3.30 9.37
CA THR A 73 -3.58 2.52 9.20
C THR A 73 -3.29 1.09 8.80
N THR A 74 -2.31 0.89 7.91
CA THR A 74 -1.91 -0.45 7.44
C THR A 74 -1.26 -1.25 8.56
N GLU A 75 -0.40 -0.61 9.36
CA GLU A 75 0.25 -1.23 10.52
C GLU A 75 -0.77 -1.70 11.56
N LYS A 76 -1.74 -0.84 11.92
CA LYS A 76 -2.83 -1.21 12.85
C LYS A 76 -3.68 -2.37 12.32
N ALA A 77 -4.01 -2.38 11.03
CA ALA A 77 -4.78 -3.47 10.44
C ALA A 77 -3.99 -4.80 10.44
N LEU A 78 -2.70 -4.73 10.15
CA LEU A 78 -1.80 -5.89 10.17
C LEU A 78 -1.62 -6.45 11.60
N GLU A 79 -1.43 -5.58 12.58
CA GLU A 79 -1.34 -5.98 14.00
C GLU A 79 -2.63 -6.65 14.48
N ALA A 80 -3.80 -6.09 14.13
CA ALA A 80 -5.09 -6.68 14.47
C ALA A 80 -5.31 -8.06 13.82
N GLN A 81 -4.82 -8.24 12.59
CA GLN A 81 -4.84 -9.53 11.89
C GLN A 81 -3.92 -10.55 12.57
N HIS A 82 -2.68 -10.17 12.89
CA HIS A 82 -1.72 -11.04 13.59
C HIS A 82 -2.25 -11.46 14.98
N SER A 83 -2.85 -10.54 15.72
CA SER A 83 -3.47 -10.83 17.02
C SER A 83 -4.60 -11.88 16.89
N ALA A 84 -5.48 -11.73 15.89
CA ALA A 84 -6.55 -12.71 15.64
C ALA A 84 -6.02 -14.08 15.19
N GLN A 85 -4.99 -14.09 14.34
CA GLN A 85 -4.32 -15.32 13.94
C GLN A 85 -3.70 -16.04 15.14
N ASN A 86 -3.03 -15.30 16.01
CA ASN A 86 -2.40 -15.87 17.20
C ASN A 86 -3.45 -16.44 18.16
N ALA A 87 -4.57 -15.74 18.35
CA ALA A 87 -5.70 -16.23 19.16
C ALA A 87 -6.31 -17.51 18.61
N MET A 88 -6.44 -17.65 17.28
CA MET A 88 -6.91 -18.86 16.62
C MET A 88 -5.92 -20.03 16.85
N VAL A 89 -4.62 -19.81 16.59
CA VAL A 89 -3.58 -20.84 16.78
C VAL A 89 -3.49 -21.27 18.24
N GLN A 90 -3.57 -20.33 19.17
CA GLN A 90 -3.57 -20.61 20.61
C GLN A 90 -4.79 -21.45 21.01
N HIS A 91 -5.96 -21.18 20.43
CA HIS A 91 -7.15 -21.98 20.69
C HIS A 91 -7.01 -23.43 20.18
N VAL A 92 -6.44 -23.63 18.99
CA VAL A 92 -6.15 -24.97 18.46
C VAL A 92 -5.19 -25.72 19.37
N LYS A 93 -4.12 -25.06 19.83
CA LYS A 93 -3.17 -25.65 20.79
C LYS A 93 -3.85 -26.08 22.09
N MET A 94 -4.73 -25.23 22.64
CA MET A 94 -5.51 -25.56 23.83
C MET A 94 -6.48 -26.72 23.58
N ALA A 95 -7.12 -26.79 22.41
CA ALA A 95 -8.05 -27.86 22.07
C ALA A 95 -7.32 -29.21 21.91
N ILE A 96 -6.12 -29.22 21.33
CA ILE A 96 -5.26 -30.41 21.23
C ILE A 96 -4.79 -30.84 22.62
N ALA A 97 -4.32 -29.90 23.45
CA ALA A 97 -3.82 -30.19 24.79
C ALA A 97 -4.92 -30.77 25.72
N ASN A 98 -6.17 -30.39 25.50
CA ASN A 98 -7.33 -30.85 26.29
C ASN A 98 -8.20 -31.86 25.52
N PHE A 99 -7.66 -32.52 24.50
CA PHE A 99 -8.42 -33.39 23.61
C PHE A 99 -9.12 -34.54 24.35
N GLU A 100 -8.46 -35.14 25.33
CA GLU A 100 -9.04 -36.23 26.15
C GLU A 100 -10.28 -35.75 26.92
N ILE A 101 -10.21 -34.57 27.54
CA ILE A 101 -11.34 -33.96 28.27
C ILE A 101 -12.49 -33.63 27.30
N VAL A 102 -12.20 -33.08 26.12
CA VAL A 102 -13.22 -32.75 25.12
C VAL A 102 -13.91 -34.01 24.60
N ARG A 103 -13.15 -35.09 24.41
CA ARG A 103 -13.65 -36.39 23.96
C ARG A 103 -14.56 -37.02 25.02
N ASP A 104 -14.11 -37.05 26.26
CA ASP A 104 -14.79 -37.75 27.34
C ASP A 104 -16.07 -37.02 27.80
N TYR A 105 -16.12 -35.68 27.71
CA TYR A 105 -17.30 -34.88 28.07
C TYR A 105 -18.27 -34.60 26.91
N ARG A 106 -18.09 -35.19 25.72
CA ARG A 106 -18.88 -34.90 24.50
C ARG A 106 -18.98 -33.39 24.16
N LYS A 107 -18.04 -32.56 24.60
CA LYS A 107 -18.05 -31.09 24.38
C LYS A 107 -17.57 -30.66 22.99
N ARG A 108 -17.39 -31.63 22.08
CA ARG A 108 -16.90 -31.40 20.72
C ARG A 108 -17.70 -30.32 19.98
N GLY A 109 -19.03 -30.28 20.11
CA GLY A 109 -19.87 -29.27 19.47
C GLY A 109 -19.53 -27.84 19.92
N ALA A 110 -19.46 -27.60 21.24
CA ALA A 110 -19.13 -26.29 21.79
C ALA A 110 -17.69 -25.84 21.44
N THR A 111 -16.73 -26.77 21.38
CA THR A 111 -15.36 -26.45 20.95
C THR A 111 -15.28 -26.12 19.46
N ILE A 112 -16.10 -26.77 18.62
CA ILE A 112 -16.21 -26.45 17.18
C ILE A 112 -16.83 -25.05 16.99
N GLU A 113 -17.91 -24.72 17.70
CA GLU A 113 -18.54 -23.39 17.61
C GLU A 113 -17.57 -22.26 18.00
N GLN A 114 -16.82 -22.43 19.09
CA GLN A 114 -15.79 -21.46 19.50
C GLN A 114 -14.65 -21.32 18.48
N PHE A 115 -14.32 -22.41 17.79
CA PHE A 115 -13.31 -22.39 16.74
C PHE A 115 -13.83 -21.69 15.48
N GLU A 116 -15.07 -21.96 15.08
CA GLU A 116 -15.74 -21.30 13.95
C GLU A 116 -15.89 -19.79 14.19
N GLU A 117 -16.22 -19.37 15.41
CA GLU A 117 -16.30 -17.95 15.76
C GLU A 117 -14.94 -17.25 15.58
N LYS A 118 -13.85 -17.88 16.03
CA LYS A 118 -12.48 -17.34 15.88
C LYS A 118 -12.03 -17.32 14.42
N ILE A 119 -12.40 -18.32 13.62
CA ILE A 119 -12.18 -18.30 12.16
C ILE A 119 -12.94 -17.15 11.52
N ARG A 120 -14.21 -16.96 11.87
CA ARG A 120 -15.03 -15.87 11.33
C ARG A 120 -14.44 -14.50 11.66
N ALA A 121 -13.97 -14.32 12.91
CA ALA A 121 -13.30 -13.09 13.34
C ALA A 121 -11.98 -12.85 12.58
N PHE A 122 -11.17 -13.90 12.38
CA PHE A 122 -9.94 -13.82 11.60
C PHE A 122 -10.24 -13.46 10.13
N ASN A 123 -11.19 -14.13 9.50
CA ASN A 123 -11.57 -13.87 8.11
C ASN A 123 -12.09 -12.45 7.90
N GLY A 124 -12.87 -11.92 8.86
CA GLY A 124 -13.32 -10.53 8.82
C GLY A 124 -12.16 -9.53 8.83
N ARG A 125 -11.17 -9.74 9.72
CA ARG A 125 -9.97 -8.89 9.77
C ARG A 125 -9.08 -9.07 8.54
N PHE A 126 -8.95 -10.29 8.03
CA PHE A 126 -8.21 -10.59 6.81
C PHE A 126 -8.81 -9.88 5.60
N ALA A 127 -10.13 -9.92 5.43
CA ALA A 127 -10.83 -9.21 4.36
C ALA A 127 -10.65 -7.69 4.46
N HIS A 128 -10.72 -7.13 5.68
CA HIS A 128 -10.49 -5.71 5.92
C HIS A 128 -9.05 -5.28 5.55
N THR A 129 -8.04 -6.05 5.97
CA THR A 129 -6.65 -5.80 5.58
C THR A 129 -6.44 -5.94 4.08
N ALA A 130 -7.09 -6.92 3.44
CA ALA A 130 -7.04 -7.09 1.98
C ALA A 130 -7.63 -5.88 1.25
N ALA A 131 -8.77 -5.35 1.70
CA ALA A 131 -9.38 -4.14 1.14
C ALA A 131 -8.46 -2.92 1.27
N ILE A 132 -7.84 -2.72 2.45
CA ILE A 132 -6.83 -1.66 2.66
C ILE A 132 -5.67 -1.85 1.68
N ASN A 133 -5.17 -3.06 1.51
CA ASN A 133 -4.05 -3.33 0.61
C ASN A 133 -4.40 -3.05 -0.87
N VAL A 134 -5.62 -3.39 -1.31
CA VAL A 134 -6.10 -3.07 -2.66
C VAL A 134 -6.14 -1.56 -2.86
N ASN A 135 -6.74 -0.81 -1.93
CA ASN A 135 -6.81 0.65 -1.99
C ASN A 135 -5.40 1.27 -2.02
N ASN A 136 -4.50 0.75 -1.19
CA ASN A 136 -3.12 1.22 -1.10
C ASN A 136 -2.34 1.00 -2.41
N ASN A 137 -2.60 -0.09 -3.12
CA ASN A 137 -1.95 -0.41 -4.40
C ASN A 137 -2.57 0.36 -5.58
N LYS A 138 -3.88 0.63 -5.54
CA LYS A 138 -4.59 1.34 -6.63
C LYS A 138 -4.55 2.86 -6.51
N PHE A 139 -4.35 3.41 -5.31
CA PHE A 139 -4.32 4.86 -5.07
C PHE A 139 -3.30 5.58 -5.95
N ALA A 140 -2.07 5.04 -6.06
CA ALA A 140 -1.04 5.64 -6.90
C ALA A 140 -1.47 5.70 -8.38
N ALA A 141 -2.11 4.63 -8.89
CA ALA A 141 -2.61 4.60 -10.27
C ALA A 141 -3.77 5.59 -10.48
N TRP A 142 -4.70 5.70 -9.52
CA TRP A 142 -5.80 6.66 -9.58
C TRP A 142 -5.34 8.11 -9.53
N CYS A 143 -4.38 8.42 -8.65
CA CYS A 143 -3.78 9.75 -8.60
C CYS A 143 -3.03 10.10 -9.88
N THR A 144 -2.26 9.17 -10.45
CA THR A 144 -1.59 9.40 -11.73
C THR A 144 -2.61 9.65 -12.83
N LEU A 145 -3.66 8.82 -12.94
CA LEU A 145 -4.71 8.97 -13.96
C LEU A 145 -5.44 10.31 -13.83
N GLY A 146 -5.83 10.70 -12.61
CA GLY A 146 -6.50 11.96 -12.37
C GLY A 146 -5.62 13.16 -12.71
N LEU A 147 -4.36 13.14 -12.28
CA LEU A 147 -3.42 14.22 -12.54
C LEU A 147 -3.07 14.33 -14.03
N THR A 148 -2.84 13.23 -14.73
CA THR A 148 -2.56 13.27 -16.18
C THR A 148 -3.79 13.69 -16.97
N SER A 149 -4.99 13.29 -16.56
CA SER A 149 -6.24 13.72 -17.22
C SER A 149 -6.45 15.24 -17.09
N ILE A 150 -6.30 15.78 -15.88
CA ILE A 150 -6.39 17.23 -15.63
C ILE A 150 -5.30 17.98 -16.40
N TRP A 151 -4.08 17.44 -16.40
CA TRP A 151 -2.95 18.02 -17.12
C TRP A 151 -3.19 18.14 -18.63
N ILE A 152 -3.69 17.07 -19.25
CA ILE A 152 -3.98 17.04 -20.69
C ILE A 152 -5.08 18.04 -21.05
N GLN A 153 -6.09 18.21 -20.19
CA GLN A 153 -7.16 19.20 -20.42
C GLN A 153 -6.62 20.64 -20.38
N ILE A 154 -5.68 20.95 -19.47
CA ILE A 154 -5.11 22.30 -19.33
C ILE A 154 -4.13 22.61 -20.46
N LEU A 155 -3.25 21.65 -20.81
CA LEU A 155 -2.23 21.84 -21.84
C LEU A 155 -2.81 21.71 -23.27
N GLY A 156 -3.86 20.91 -23.46
CA GLY A 156 -4.52 20.73 -24.76
C GLY A 156 -5.46 21.86 -25.16
N CYS A 157 -5.80 22.76 -24.25
CA CYS A 157 -6.65 23.93 -24.49
C CYS A 157 -5.87 25.25 -24.65
N SER A 158 -4.54 25.23 -24.65
CA SER A 158 -3.67 26.42 -24.72
C SER A 158 -2.64 26.31 -25.84
#